data_AF-A0A949Z936-F1
#
_entry.id   AF-A0A949Z936-F1
#
_cell.length_a   1.000
_cell.length_b   1.000
_cell.length_c   1.000
_cell.angle_alpha   90.00
_cell.angle_beta   90.00
_cell.angle_gamma   90.00
#
_symmetry.space_group_name_H-M   'P 1'
#
loop_
_entity.id
_entity.type
_entity.pdbx_description
1 polymer ?
#
loop_
_entity_poly.entity_id
_entity_poly.type
_entity_poly.pdbx_seq_one_letter_code
_entity_poly.pdbx_strand_id
1 'polypeptide(L)'
;MQTAGNLNVVIVGWNSTTVNVSSITDSNGNTYQLAIGPTTFPSNSLSQSIYFAKNIAKGSNTVMVNFSGPATYPDIRIAEYSGLDPTSPLDVVKGATGTGTSSSTGPFTTTNASDVLVAANIVTSSTTGAGANFTSRLITVPDSDIIEDRAV
;
A
#
# COMPACT_ATOMS: atom_id res chain seq x y z
N MET A 1 5.11 -11.44 14.21
CA MET A 1 5.81 -12.47 13.42
C MET A 1 4.94 -12.76 12.22
N GLN A 2 5.52 -12.83 11.03
CA GLN A 2 4.78 -13.17 9.82
C GLN A 2 4.55 -14.68 9.72
N THR A 3 3.48 -15.07 9.05
CA THR A 3 3.05 -16.47 8.87
C THR A 3 3.41 -16.97 7.48
N ALA A 4 3.92 -18.20 7.40
CA ALA A 4 4.25 -18.81 6.12
C ALA A 4 3.01 -18.94 5.22
N GLY A 5 3.14 -18.59 3.94
CA GLY A 5 2.05 -18.70 2.96
C GLY A 5 1.14 -17.47 2.88
N ASN A 6 1.23 -16.54 3.83
CA ASN A 6 0.49 -15.28 3.77
C ASN A 6 1.03 -14.33 2.70
N LEU A 7 0.37 -13.19 2.54
CA LEU A 7 0.76 -12.12 1.66
C LEU A 7 1.05 -10.86 2.47
N ASN A 8 2.22 -10.25 2.26
CA ASN A 8 2.52 -8.91 2.76
C ASN A 8 2.08 -7.86 1.74
N VAL A 9 1.52 -6.76 2.20
CA VAL A 9 1.34 -5.51 1.44
C VAL A 9 2.21 -4.43 2.06
N VAL A 10 2.97 -3.72 1.24
CA VAL A 10 3.79 -2.57 1.63
C VAL A 10 3.33 -1.35 0.84
N ILE A 11 2.77 -0.38 1.53
CA ILE A 11 2.41 0.93 0.98
C ILE A 11 3.54 1.89 1.30
N VAL A 12 3.98 2.62 0.28
CA VAL A 12 5.04 3.61 0.38
C VAL A 12 4.48 4.95 -0.09
N GLY A 13 4.41 5.92 0.81
CA GLY A 13 4.09 7.33 0.52
C GLY A 13 5.34 8.19 0.67
N TRP A 14 5.54 9.21 -0.19
CA TRP A 14 6.65 10.17 -0.05
C TRP A 14 6.38 11.49 -0.81
N ASN A 15 7.12 12.53 -0.41
CA ASN A 15 6.96 13.89 -0.95
C ASN A 15 7.97 14.19 -2.06
N SER A 16 7.94 13.40 -3.14
CA SER A 16 8.59 13.73 -4.41
C SER A 16 7.92 13.04 -5.59
N THR A 17 7.85 13.69 -6.75
CA THR A 17 7.42 13.08 -8.02
C THR A 17 8.57 12.67 -8.94
N THR A 18 9.82 12.88 -8.53
CA THR A 18 11.02 12.57 -9.31
C THR A 18 11.89 11.49 -8.66
N VAL A 19 11.80 11.31 -7.35
CA VAL A 19 12.39 10.18 -6.62
C VAL A 19 11.44 9.00 -6.68
N ASN A 20 11.96 7.80 -6.93
CA ASN A 20 11.19 6.57 -7.05
C ASN A 20 11.69 5.52 -6.05
N VAL A 21 10.82 4.59 -5.67
CA VAL A 21 11.25 3.36 -4.98
C VAL A 21 12.05 2.51 -5.97
N SER A 22 13.31 2.22 -5.63
CA SER A 22 14.21 1.42 -6.46
C SER A 22 14.13 -0.07 -6.13
N SER A 23 13.94 -0.42 -4.85
CA SER A 23 13.72 -1.80 -4.43
C SER A 23 13.07 -1.88 -3.05
N ILE A 24 12.41 -3.01 -2.79
CA ILE A 24 11.98 -3.41 -1.45
C ILE A 24 12.59 -4.77 -1.16
N THR A 25 13.31 -4.86 -0.06
CA THR A 25 13.88 -6.11 0.46
C THR A 25 13.39 -6.34 1.88
N ASP A 26 13.52 -7.57 2.37
CA ASP A 26 13.28 -7.84 3.78
C ASP A 26 14.21 -8.91 4.36
N SER A 27 14.21 -9.05 5.68
CA SER A 27 15.10 -9.98 6.39
C SER A 27 14.74 -11.45 6.22
N ASN A 28 13.56 -11.76 5.67
CA ASN A 28 13.09 -13.12 5.43
C ASN A 28 13.24 -13.56 3.98
N GLY A 29 13.76 -12.70 3.10
CA GLY A 29 14.00 -13.02 1.70
C GLY A 29 12.73 -13.08 0.86
N ASN A 30 11.66 -12.38 1.26
CA ASN A 30 10.44 -12.31 0.47
C ASN A 30 10.64 -11.43 -0.77
N THR A 31 10.03 -11.84 -1.89
CA THR A 31 10.10 -11.10 -3.16
C THR A 31 8.91 -10.15 -3.29
N TYR A 32 9.17 -8.85 -3.27
CA TYR A 32 8.15 -7.81 -3.45
C TYR A 32 7.95 -7.46 -4.92
N GLN A 33 6.69 -7.41 -5.34
CA GLN A 33 6.25 -7.00 -6.67
C GLN A 33 5.40 -5.73 -6.55
N LEU A 34 5.52 -4.84 -7.54
CA LEU A 34 4.70 -3.63 -7.62
C LEU A 34 3.27 -4.03 -8.01
N ALA A 35 2.29 -3.70 -7.17
CA ALA A 35 0.88 -3.81 -7.52
C ALA A 35 0.45 -2.60 -8.35
N ILE A 36 0.78 -1.39 -7.87
CA ILE A 36 0.46 -0.14 -8.55
C ILE A 36 1.39 0.98 -8.12
N GLY A 37 1.67 1.90 -9.06
CA GLY A 37 2.28 3.19 -8.79
C GLY A 37 3.66 3.38 -9.43
N PRO A 38 4.34 4.51 -9.13
CA PRO A 38 3.83 5.58 -8.28
C PRO A 38 2.61 6.26 -8.90
N THR A 39 1.54 6.41 -8.11
CA THR A 39 0.48 7.39 -8.41
C THR A 39 0.98 8.73 -7.91
N THR A 40 1.11 9.71 -8.80
CA THR A 40 1.75 11.00 -8.49
C THR A 40 0.73 12.13 -8.48
N PHE A 41 0.86 13.05 -7.51
CA PHE A 41 0.08 14.29 -7.42
C PHE A 41 1.02 15.51 -7.48
N PRO A 42 1.35 16.00 -8.69
CA PRO A 42 2.42 16.99 -8.87
C PRO A 42 2.21 18.32 -8.15
N SER A 43 0.97 18.75 -7.93
CA SER A 43 0.68 20.04 -7.28
C SER A 43 1.15 20.12 -5.83
N ASN A 44 1.36 18.98 -5.17
CA ASN A 44 1.87 18.90 -3.79
C ASN A 44 3.06 17.95 -3.66
N SER A 45 3.67 17.56 -4.79
CA SER A 45 4.81 16.65 -4.84
C SER A 45 4.57 15.31 -4.14
N LEU A 46 3.33 14.81 -4.06
CA LEU A 46 3.05 13.53 -3.40
C LEU A 46 3.18 12.37 -4.38
N SER A 47 3.69 11.25 -3.89
CA SER A 47 3.71 9.97 -4.60
C SER A 47 3.34 8.83 -3.65
N GLN A 48 2.64 7.84 -4.18
CA GLN A 48 2.37 6.59 -3.48
C GLN A 48 2.46 5.38 -4.39
N SER A 49 3.08 4.32 -3.88
CA SER A 49 3.11 2.99 -4.50
C SER A 49 2.63 1.92 -3.52
N ILE A 50 2.05 0.86 -4.06
CA ILE A 50 1.69 -0.34 -3.30
C ILE A 50 2.45 -1.53 -3.88
N TYR A 51 3.15 -2.24 -3.02
CA TYR A 51 3.86 -3.48 -3.33
C TYR A 51 3.26 -4.63 -2.54
N PHE A 52 3.46 -5.85 -3.02
CA PHE A 52 3.08 -7.05 -2.28
C PHE A 52 4.14 -8.15 -2.42
N ALA A 53 4.21 -9.02 -1.42
CA ALA A 53 4.95 -10.28 -1.49
C ALA A 53 3.99 -11.42 -1.17
N LYS A 54 3.80 -12.34 -2.10
CA LYS A 54 2.94 -13.53 -1.96
C LYS A 54 3.72 -14.70 -1.36
N ASN A 55 3.02 -15.63 -0.71
CA ASN A 55 3.60 -16.86 -0.17
C ASN A 55 4.86 -16.60 0.68
N ILE A 56 4.74 -15.66 1.62
CA ILE A 56 5.87 -15.19 2.42
C ILE A 56 6.44 -16.29 3.32
N ALA A 57 7.71 -16.17 3.69
CA ALA A 57 8.33 -17.00 4.71
C ALA A 57 7.88 -16.58 6.12
N LYS A 58 7.76 -17.54 7.03
CA LYS A 58 7.51 -17.27 8.45
C LYS A 58 8.73 -16.60 9.09
N GLY A 59 8.52 -15.69 10.04
CA GLY A 59 9.62 -15.14 10.82
C GLY A 59 9.39 -13.73 11.36
N SER A 60 10.38 -13.24 12.11
CA SER A 60 10.47 -11.80 12.40
C SER A 60 10.93 -11.13 11.13
N ASN A 61 10.33 -10.00 10.76
CA ASN A 61 10.62 -9.38 9.49
C ASN A 61 10.95 -7.90 9.65
N THR A 62 12.01 -7.48 8.96
CA THR A 62 12.38 -6.08 8.79
C THR A 62 12.35 -5.75 7.31
N VAL A 63 11.45 -4.85 6.90
CA VAL A 63 11.34 -4.39 5.51
C VAL A 63 12.22 -3.16 5.31
N MET A 64 12.98 -3.14 4.21
CA MET A 64 13.81 -2.03 3.78
C MET A 64 13.33 -1.52 2.43
N VAL A 65 12.96 -0.25 2.36
CA VAL A 65 12.55 0.44 1.14
C VAL A 65 13.69 1.33 0.68
N ASN A 66 14.24 1.05 -0.49
CA ASN A 66 15.29 1.84 -1.10
C ASN A 66 14.69 2.79 -2.13
N PHE A 67 15.17 4.03 -2.12
CA PHE A 67 14.78 5.05 -3.09
C PHE A 67 15.93 5.35 -4.05
N SER A 68 15.61 5.84 -5.25
CA SER A 68 16.58 6.25 -6.27
C SER A 68 17.40 7.50 -5.89
N GLY A 69 17.02 8.14 -4.79
CA GLY A 69 17.65 9.32 -4.22
C GLY A 69 17.05 9.61 -2.84
N PRO A 70 17.43 10.72 -2.19
CA PRO A 70 16.87 11.10 -0.89
C PRO A 70 15.35 11.30 -0.99
N ALA A 71 14.58 10.44 -0.31
CA ALA A 71 13.14 10.59 -0.21
C ALA A 71 12.81 11.60 0.89
N THR A 72 11.89 12.51 0.60
CA THR A 72 11.37 13.48 1.56
C THR A 72 10.13 12.89 2.23
N TYR A 73 10.11 12.84 3.57
CA TYR A 73 9.01 12.32 4.39
C TYR A 73 8.47 10.97 3.90
N PRO A 74 9.31 9.90 3.82
CA PRO A 74 8.81 8.58 3.50
C PRO A 74 7.94 8.06 4.63
N ASP A 75 6.73 7.61 4.30
CA ASP A 75 5.80 6.93 5.20
C ASP A 75 5.56 5.51 4.67
N ILE A 76 5.86 4.50 5.49
CA ILE A 76 5.79 3.08 5.15
C ILE A 76 4.74 2.39 6.01
N ARG A 77 3.70 1.84 5.38
CA ARG A 77 2.60 1.12 6.02
C ARG A 77 2.58 -0.33 5.54
N ILE A 78 2.51 -1.28 6.47
CA ILE A 78 2.61 -2.72 6.15
C ILE A 78 1.43 -3.48 6.76
N ALA A 79 0.83 -4.36 5.96
CA ALA A 79 -0.19 -5.30 6.42
C ALA A 79 0.08 -6.72 5.91
N GLU A 80 -0.46 -7.71 6.60
CA GLU A 80 -0.35 -9.13 6.28
C GLU A 80 -1.75 -9.73 6.13
N TYR A 81 -1.97 -10.49 5.05
CA TYR A 81 -3.24 -11.12 4.72
C TYR A 81 -3.05 -12.63 4.54
N SER A 82 -4.00 -13.39 5.08
CA SER A 82 -4.04 -14.85 4.97
C SER A 82 -5.11 -15.31 3.99
N GLY A 83 -4.98 -16.54 3.48
CA GLY A 83 -6.00 -17.18 2.64
C GLY A 83 -6.07 -16.71 1.19
N LEU A 84 -5.13 -15.85 0.76
CA LEU A 84 -5.01 -15.42 -0.64
C LEU A 84 -4.26 -16.46 -1.49
N ASP A 85 -4.46 -16.40 -2.81
CA ASP A 85 -3.77 -17.27 -3.76
C ASP A 85 -2.23 -17.12 -3.62
N PRO A 86 -1.49 -18.17 -3.26
CA PRO A 86 -0.04 -18.07 -3.05
C PRO A 86 0.74 -17.88 -4.37
N THR A 87 0.09 -18.07 -5.51
CA THR A 87 0.67 -18.02 -6.85
C THR A 87 0.28 -16.77 -7.63
N SER A 88 -0.98 -16.36 -7.64
CA SER A 88 -1.45 -15.22 -8.44
C SER A 88 -2.50 -14.38 -7.69
N PRO A 89 -2.14 -13.71 -6.58
CA PRO A 89 -3.11 -13.04 -5.71
C PRO A 89 -3.59 -11.67 -6.18
N LEU A 90 -2.95 -11.07 -7.18
CA LEU A 90 -3.32 -9.74 -7.66
C LEU A 90 -4.37 -9.88 -8.77
N ASP A 91 -5.57 -9.35 -8.52
CA ASP A 91 -6.67 -9.32 -9.49
C ASP A 91 -6.63 -8.03 -10.33
N VAL A 92 -7.02 -6.92 -9.72
CA VAL A 92 -7.16 -5.61 -10.37
C VAL A 92 -6.53 -4.53 -9.50
N VAL A 93 -6.13 -3.41 -10.10
CA VAL A 93 -5.60 -2.23 -9.38
C VAL A 93 -6.14 -0.92 -9.94
N LYS A 94 -6.28 0.09 -9.08
CA LYS A 94 -6.67 1.44 -9.49
C LYS A 94 -6.09 2.49 -8.55
N GLY A 95 -5.59 3.58 -9.13
CA GLY A 95 -5.09 4.75 -8.42
C GLY A 95 -5.77 6.01 -8.95
N ALA A 96 -5.91 7.02 -8.09
CA ALA A 96 -6.43 8.32 -8.47
C ALA A 96 -5.78 9.40 -7.60
N THR A 97 -5.86 10.64 -8.07
CA THR A 97 -5.52 11.83 -7.30
C THR A 97 -6.68 12.81 -7.36
N GLY A 98 -6.74 13.72 -6.39
CA GLY A 98 -7.79 14.71 -6.35
C GLY A 98 -7.69 15.61 -5.13
N THR A 99 -8.54 16.63 -5.11
CA THR A 99 -8.76 17.50 -3.97
C THR A 99 -10.20 17.34 -3.52
N GLY A 100 -10.42 17.28 -2.22
CA GLY A 100 -11.75 17.06 -1.65
C GLY A 100 -11.67 16.66 -0.19
N THR A 101 -12.82 16.43 0.42
CA THR A 101 -12.94 15.99 1.82
C THR A 101 -12.83 14.47 1.98
N SER A 102 -12.80 13.73 0.87
CA SER A 102 -12.68 12.26 0.85
C SER A 102 -11.68 11.82 -0.22
N SER A 103 -10.80 10.88 0.11
CA SER A 103 -9.99 10.16 -0.87
C SER A 103 -10.83 9.11 -1.57
N SER A 104 -10.80 9.05 -2.89
CA SER A 104 -11.52 8.05 -3.67
C SER A 104 -10.78 7.72 -4.96
N THR A 105 -10.70 6.43 -5.28
CA THR A 105 -10.27 5.94 -6.59
C THR A 105 -11.44 5.84 -7.58
N GLY A 106 -12.66 6.19 -7.16
CA GLY A 106 -13.90 5.98 -7.90
C GLY A 106 -14.32 4.50 -7.96
N PRO A 107 -15.35 4.16 -8.75
CA PRO A 107 -15.84 2.80 -8.88
C PRO A 107 -14.77 1.83 -9.41
N PHE A 108 -14.86 0.59 -8.96
CA PHE A 108 -13.91 -0.46 -9.28
C PHE A 108 -14.63 -1.81 -9.24
N THR A 109 -14.25 -2.71 -10.15
CA THR A 109 -14.89 -4.02 -10.32
C THR A 109 -13.81 -5.09 -10.26
N THR A 110 -13.99 -6.06 -9.37
CA THR A 110 -13.12 -7.23 -9.29
C THR A 110 -13.52 -8.28 -10.33
N THR A 111 -12.60 -9.18 -10.66
CA THR A 111 -12.86 -10.30 -11.57
C THR A 111 -13.11 -11.61 -10.82
N ASN A 112 -12.78 -11.69 -9.53
CA ASN A 112 -13.07 -12.84 -8.68
C ASN A 112 -14.31 -12.60 -7.80
N ALA A 113 -14.92 -13.70 -7.36
CA ALA A 113 -16.07 -13.69 -6.46
C ALA A 113 -15.69 -13.48 -4.99
N SER A 114 -14.40 -13.50 -4.67
CA SER A 114 -13.89 -13.30 -3.31
C SER A 114 -12.53 -12.63 -3.38
N ASP A 115 -12.46 -11.37 -2.96
CA ASP A 115 -11.22 -10.60 -2.89
C ASP A 115 -11.09 -9.88 -1.54
N VAL A 116 -9.86 -9.49 -1.21
CA VAL A 116 -9.62 -8.42 -0.24
C VAL A 116 -9.21 -7.17 -0.99
N LEU A 117 -9.99 -6.10 -0.84
CA LEU A 117 -9.62 -4.77 -1.29
C LEU A 117 -8.71 -4.16 -0.25
N VAL A 118 -7.49 -3.79 -0.64
CA VAL A 118 -6.57 -3.03 0.20
C VAL A 118 -6.44 -1.63 -0.39
N ALA A 119 -6.81 -0.62 0.40
CA ALA A 119 -6.78 0.77 -0.01
C ALA A 119 -5.88 1.58 0.94
N ALA A 120 -5.25 2.61 0.40
CA ALA A 120 -4.43 3.52 1.17
C ALA A 120 -4.37 4.88 0.49
N ASN A 121 -4.11 5.91 1.27
CA ASN A 121 -3.88 7.26 0.75
C ASN A 121 -2.56 7.85 1.28
N ILE A 122 -2.17 8.93 0.62
CA ILE A 122 -1.23 9.94 1.12
C ILE A 122 -1.95 11.28 1.03
N VAL A 123 -1.93 12.06 2.11
CA VAL A 123 -2.67 13.33 2.19
C VAL A 123 -1.76 14.49 2.62
N THR A 124 -2.14 15.71 2.25
CA THR A 124 -1.50 16.92 2.79
C THR A 124 -2.17 17.43 4.07
N SER A 125 -3.31 16.84 4.45
CA SER A 125 -4.13 17.25 5.60
C SER A 125 -4.23 16.11 6.62
N SER A 126 -5.43 15.57 6.88
CA SER A 126 -5.60 14.47 7.82
C SER A 126 -6.71 13.53 7.40
N THR A 127 -6.38 12.23 7.36
CA THR A 127 -7.38 11.18 7.31
C THR A 127 -7.83 10.85 8.73
N THR A 128 -9.14 10.88 8.97
CA THR A 128 -9.70 10.67 10.33
C THR A 128 -10.45 9.35 10.47
N GLY A 129 -10.62 8.60 9.39
CA GLY A 129 -11.32 7.33 9.41
C GLY A 129 -11.34 6.66 8.04
N ALA A 130 -11.87 5.45 8.04
CA ALA A 130 -12.02 4.63 6.85
C ALA A 130 -13.11 5.14 5.90
N GLY A 131 -13.00 4.77 4.64
CA GLY A 131 -14.06 4.88 3.65
C GLY A 131 -15.27 3.99 4.00
N ALA A 132 -16.39 4.23 3.33
CA ALA A 132 -17.62 3.48 3.58
C ALA A 132 -17.42 1.98 3.34
N ASN A 133 -17.77 1.17 4.34
CA ASN A 133 -17.62 -0.30 4.38
C ASN A 133 -16.16 -0.80 4.42
N PHE A 134 -15.18 0.08 4.57
CA PHE A 134 -13.79 -0.30 4.83
C PHE A 134 -13.52 -0.33 6.34
N THR A 135 -12.55 -1.15 6.72
CA THR A 135 -11.99 -1.18 8.08
C THR A 135 -10.66 -0.45 8.08
N SER A 136 -10.53 0.57 8.92
CA SER A 136 -9.25 1.25 9.15
C SER A 136 -8.29 0.29 9.84
N ARG A 137 -7.11 0.06 9.25
CA ARG A 137 -6.06 -0.79 9.84
C ARG A 137 -5.00 0.02 10.55
N LEU A 138 -4.61 1.15 9.96
CA LEU A 138 -3.64 2.07 10.54
C LEU A 138 -3.86 3.46 9.94
N ILE A 139 -3.83 4.48 10.79
CA ILE A 139 -3.65 5.88 10.42
C ILE A 139 -2.34 6.34 11.05
N THR A 140 -1.40 6.86 10.25
CA THR A 140 -0.06 7.21 10.73
C THR A 140 -0.05 8.52 11.51
N VAL A 141 0.97 8.70 12.35
CA VAL A 141 1.17 9.92 13.14
C VAL A 141 2.61 10.39 12.92
N PRO A 142 2.86 11.66 12.54
CA PRO A 142 1.87 12.75 12.41
C PRO A 142 1.14 12.80 11.06
N ASP A 143 1.59 12.06 10.05
CA ASP A 143 1.22 12.28 8.65
C ASP A 143 -0.26 12.00 8.32
N SER A 144 -0.95 11.22 9.16
CA SER A 144 -2.39 10.95 9.04
C SER A 144 -2.80 10.29 7.73
N ASP A 145 -1.90 9.48 7.18
CA ASP A 145 -2.16 8.62 6.03
C ASP A 145 -2.77 7.29 6.48
N ILE A 146 -3.67 6.72 5.68
CA ILE A 146 -4.37 5.49 6.02
C ILE A 146 -3.89 4.29 5.20
N ILE A 147 -3.95 3.11 5.82
CA ILE A 147 -4.23 1.83 5.16
C ILE A 147 -5.53 1.26 5.73
N GLU A 148 -6.41 0.81 4.85
CA GLU A 148 -7.70 0.21 5.15
C GLU A 148 -7.98 -0.99 4.24
N ASP A 149 -8.92 -1.86 4.64
CA ASP A 149 -9.31 -2.98 3.80
C ASP A 149 -10.80 -3.36 3.90
N ARG A 150 -11.23 -4.17 2.93
CA ARG A 150 -12.58 -4.73 2.87
C ARG A 150 -12.59 -6.05 2.11
N ALA A 151 -13.24 -7.07 2.65
CA ALA A 151 -13.55 -8.29 1.90
C ALA A 151 -14.76 -8.06 0.97
N VAL A 152 -14.69 -8.56 -0.26
CA VAL A 152 -15.76 -8.48 -1.27
C VAL A 152 -16.05 -9.83 -1.89
#